data_AF-A0A6I3H141-F1
#
_entry.id   AF-A0A6I3H141-F1
#
_cell.length_a   1.000
_cell.length_b   1.000
_cell.length_c   1.000
_cell.angle_alpha   90.00
_cell.angle_beta   90.00
_cell.angle_gamma   90.00
#
_symmetry.space_group_name_H-M   'P 1'
#
loop_
_entity.id
_entity.type
_entity.pdbx_description
1 polymer ?
#
loop_
_entity_poly.entity_id
_entity_poly.type
_entity_poly.pdbx_seq_one_letter_code
_entity_poly.pdbx_strand_id
1 'polypeptide(L)'
;MTQAANQGIPRPNISPSTIAIGIVVVIGAILLSVAGLYTDVLWFDQLGFLSVLSTQIFAQSALFTVSALSFTLITGLGLWLAFRFRPVYLKFADERSAFEQYRQLVDQLRKAVMIGVPLALGALAGLAVAPNWGIVLSYLNRTTFGDTDPQFGLDISFYIFELPFYIGLVGFLSAAFLIALLLASGVHIIYGSIKFNGRETLVSRAARIQIGVTAFLYLLTQGASLWLDQYSTLTSSAGLFTGASYSDVYAAIPGLQILALISVVVALLFLVAAFVGKWRLPVVATGLMVVSSLILGGLFPWAVQTFQVIPNERVLESTYIQRNLDATSKAFGIDTVERVEYNAVVDAEPGALREDAET
;
A
#
# COMPACT_ATOMS: atom_id res chain seq x y z
N MET A 1 1.84 -60.91 -10.54
CA MET A 1 1.55 -60.65 -9.12
C MET A 1 2.23 -59.34 -8.73
N THR A 2 1.51 -58.24 -8.86
CA THR A 2 2.00 -56.87 -8.65
C THR A 2 1.52 -56.39 -7.28
N GLN A 3 2.43 -56.29 -6.32
CA GLN A 3 2.19 -55.63 -5.04
C GLN A 3 2.22 -54.11 -5.26
N ALA A 4 1.07 -53.47 -5.14
CA ALA A 4 0.96 -52.02 -5.08
C ALA A 4 1.42 -51.54 -3.69
N ALA A 5 2.56 -50.82 -3.65
CA ALA A 5 3.06 -50.18 -2.45
C ALA A 5 2.16 -48.99 -2.09
N ASN A 6 1.40 -49.14 -1.00
CA ASN A 6 0.61 -48.08 -0.40
C ASN A 6 1.54 -47.14 0.37
N GLN A 7 2.09 -46.12 -0.29
CA GLN A 7 2.88 -45.07 0.38
C GLN A 7 1.93 -44.00 0.91
N GLY A 8 1.54 -44.16 2.18
CA GLY A 8 0.82 -43.12 2.92
C GLY A 8 1.68 -41.86 3.08
N ILE A 9 1.05 -40.69 2.95
CA ILE A 9 1.68 -39.38 3.16
C ILE A 9 2.29 -39.35 4.58
N PRO A 10 3.60 -39.08 4.75
CA PRO A 10 4.21 -39.01 6.07
C PRO A 10 3.55 -37.88 6.86
N ARG A 11 2.88 -38.23 7.97
CA ARG A 11 2.38 -37.24 8.93
C ARG A 11 3.60 -36.60 9.60
N PRO A 12 3.67 -35.26 9.73
CA PRO A 12 4.75 -34.65 10.47
C PRO A 12 4.67 -35.16 11.91
N ASN A 13 5.70 -35.90 12.34
CA ASN A 13 5.87 -36.31 13.72
C ASN A 13 6.29 -35.07 14.51
N ILE A 14 5.31 -34.30 14.98
CA ILE A 14 5.57 -33.20 15.90
C ILE A 14 6.06 -33.84 17.20
N SER A 15 7.35 -33.72 17.50
CA SER A 15 7.89 -34.29 18.72
C SER A 15 7.27 -33.55 19.93
N PRO A 16 7.03 -34.25 21.06
CA PRO A 16 6.58 -33.61 22.29
C PRO A 16 7.48 -32.44 22.72
N SER A 17 8.77 -32.49 22.38
CA SER A 17 9.73 -31.41 22.61
C SER A 17 9.46 -30.17 21.75
N THR A 18 9.07 -30.30 20.47
CA THR A 18 8.69 -29.14 19.64
C THR A 18 7.43 -28.45 20.16
N ILE A 19 6.46 -29.23 20.65
CA ILE A 19 5.25 -28.68 21.29
C ILE A 19 5.62 -27.97 22.59
N ALA A 20 6.44 -28.59 23.45
CA ALA A 20 6.89 -27.98 24.71
C ALA A 20 7.68 -26.68 24.47
N ILE A 21 8.61 -26.66 23.51
CA ILE A 21 9.35 -25.45 23.13
C ILE A 21 8.40 -24.38 22.61
N GLY A 22 7.45 -24.73 21.74
CA GLY A 22 6.45 -23.79 21.23
C GLY A 22 5.60 -23.17 22.35
N ILE A 23 5.15 -23.98 23.31
CA ILE A 23 4.41 -23.51 24.48
C ILE A 23 5.26 -22.56 25.33
N VAL A 24 6.51 -22.90 25.61
CA VAL A 24 7.43 -22.03 26.39
C VAL A 24 7.67 -20.70 25.69
N VAL A 25 7.88 -20.72 24.37
CA VAL A 25 8.06 -19.50 23.56
C VAL A 25 6.80 -18.62 23.61
N VAL A 26 5.62 -19.21 23.45
CA VAL A 26 4.33 -18.48 23.50
C VAL A 26 4.09 -17.90 24.90
N ILE A 27 4.31 -18.67 25.96
CA ILE A 27 4.18 -18.19 27.34
C ILE A 27 5.19 -17.07 27.61
N GLY A 28 6.44 -17.23 27.19
CA GLY A 28 7.47 -16.19 27.33
C GLY A 28 7.09 -14.89 26.61
N ALA A 29 6.59 -14.99 25.38
CA ALA A 29 6.12 -13.83 24.62
C ALA A 29 4.92 -13.14 25.29
N ILE A 30 3.95 -13.91 25.82
CA ILE A 30 2.81 -13.37 26.56
C ILE A 30 3.28 -12.66 27.83
N LEU A 31 4.17 -13.28 28.62
CA LEU A 31 4.68 -12.70 29.85
C LEU A 31 5.44 -11.39 29.59
N LEU A 32 6.30 -11.35 28.58
CA LEU A 32 7.01 -10.13 28.19
C LEU A 32 6.04 -9.03 27.74
N SER A 33 5.00 -9.39 26.97
CA SER A 33 3.99 -8.44 26.51
C SER A 33 3.16 -7.88 27.68
N VAL A 34 2.76 -8.72 28.62
CA VAL A 34 1.99 -8.31 29.81
C VAL A 34 2.84 -7.48 30.76
N ALA A 35 4.11 -7.85 30.97
CA ALA A 35 5.04 -7.07 31.79
C ALA A 35 5.30 -5.68 31.19
N GLY A 36 5.46 -5.59 29.88
CA GLY A 36 5.55 -4.31 29.15
C GLY A 36 4.31 -3.46 29.35
N LEU A 37 3.13 -4.02 29.05
CA LEU A 37 1.85 -3.32 29.21
C LEU A 37 1.62 -2.85 30.65
N TYR A 38 1.95 -3.68 31.64
CA TYR A 38 1.80 -3.32 33.05
C TYR A 38 2.75 -2.18 33.44
N THR A 39 3.99 -2.21 32.93
CA THR A 39 4.96 -1.13 33.15
C THR A 39 4.48 0.17 32.52
N ASP A 40 3.94 0.11 31.29
CA ASP A 40 3.35 1.27 30.62
C ASP A 40 2.15 1.81 31.41
N VAL A 41 1.26 0.95 31.89
CA VAL A 41 0.11 1.37 32.72
C VAL A 41 0.59 2.10 33.97
N LEU A 42 1.54 1.56 34.72
CA LEU A 42 2.08 2.21 35.92
C LEU A 42 2.73 3.56 35.59
N TRP A 43 3.48 3.64 34.50
CA TRP A 43 4.15 4.86 34.07
C TRP A 43 3.15 5.95 33.64
N PHE A 44 2.17 5.60 32.80
CA PHE A 44 1.14 6.53 32.33
C PHE A 44 0.21 6.98 33.47
N ASP A 45 -0.12 6.09 34.41
CA ASP A 45 -0.92 6.43 35.59
C ASP A 45 -0.17 7.40 36.51
N GLN A 46 1.13 7.16 36.75
CA GLN A 46 1.97 8.06 37.54
C GLN A 46 2.03 9.48 36.96
N LEU A 47 1.99 9.62 35.64
CA LEU A 47 1.99 10.92 34.97
C LEU A 47 0.59 11.52 34.76
N GLY A 48 -0.49 10.80 35.12
CA GLY A 48 -1.87 11.24 34.92
C GLY A 48 -2.36 11.15 33.47
N PHE A 49 -1.65 10.45 32.59
CA PHE A 49 -1.96 10.31 31.16
C PHE A 49 -2.51 8.92 30.77
N LEU A 50 -3.08 8.17 31.72
CA LEU A 50 -3.67 6.84 31.46
C LEU A 50 -4.72 6.84 30.34
N SER A 51 -5.42 7.95 30.14
CA SER A 51 -6.36 8.15 29.03
C SER A 51 -5.69 8.05 27.64
N VAL A 52 -4.43 8.46 27.51
CA VAL A 52 -3.66 8.38 26.27
C VAL A 52 -3.36 6.93 25.92
N LEU A 53 -2.86 6.17 26.90
CA LEU A 53 -2.55 4.74 26.72
C LEU A 53 -3.81 3.94 26.38
N SER A 54 -4.90 4.16 27.09
CA SER A 54 -6.18 3.48 26.82
C SER A 54 -6.76 3.84 25.44
N THR A 55 -6.65 5.12 25.02
CA THR A 55 -7.05 5.57 23.68
C THR A 55 -6.20 4.90 22.59
N GLN A 56 -4.87 4.84 22.79
CA GLN A 56 -3.96 4.17 21.87
C GLN A 56 -4.29 2.67 21.72
N ILE A 57 -4.42 1.94 22.83
CA ILE A 57 -4.73 0.50 22.80
C ILE A 57 -6.08 0.25 22.14
N PHE A 58 -7.09 1.06 22.47
CA PHE A 58 -8.41 0.95 21.86
C PHE A 58 -8.34 1.21 20.36
N ALA A 59 -7.69 2.29 19.93
CA ALA A 59 -7.56 2.64 18.52
C ALA A 59 -6.80 1.56 17.73
N GLN A 60 -5.70 1.03 18.27
CA GLN A 60 -4.95 -0.08 17.65
C GLN A 60 -5.80 -1.34 17.54
N SER A 61 -6.53 -1.70 18.60
CA SER A 61 -7.38 -2.91 18.62
C SER A 61 -8.59 -2.77 17.69
N ALA A 62 -9.20 -1.59 17.64
CA ALA A 62 -10.30 -1.29 16.73
C ALA A 62 -9.82 -1.32 15.27
N LEU A 63 -8.68 -0.68 14.98
CA LEU A 63 -8.12 -0.64 13.64
C LEU A 63 -7.67 -2.02 13.17
N PHE A 64 -7.02 -2.81 14.05
CA PHE A 64 -6.71 -4.23 13.81
C PHE A 64 -7.98 -5.00 13.41
N THR A 65 -9.05 -4.86 14.21
CA THR A 65 -10.29 -5.61 14.01
C THR A 65 -10.97 -5.23 12.71
N VAL A 66 -11.14 -3.93 12.44
CA VAL A 66 -11.81 -3.42 11.23
C VAL A 66 -11.04 -3.80 9.96
N SER A 67 -9.71 -3.62 9.97
CA SER A 67 -8.88 -3.99 8.82
C SER A 67 -8.81 -5.52 8.62
N ALA A 68 -8.70 -6.31 9.70
CA ALA A 68 -8.73 -7.76 9.59
C ALA A 68 -10.06 -8.27 9.03
N LEU A 69 -11.18 -7.81 9.58
CA LEU A 69 -12.51 -8.23 9.13
C LEU A 69 -12.78 -7.83 7.69
N SER A 70 -12.47 -6.59 7.30
CA SER A 70 -12.68 -6.12 5.93
C SER A 70 -11.79 -6.86 4.92
N PHE A 71 -10.53 -7.11 5.24
CA PHE A 71 -9.61 -7.85 4.36
C PHE A 71 -10.03 -9.32 4.23
N THR A 72 -10.41 -9.97 5.35
CA THR A 72 -11.01 -11.32 5.33
C THR A 72 -12.28 -11.35 4.49
N LEU A 73 -13.14 -10.34 4.60
CA LEU A 73 -14.38 -10.29 3.84
C LEU A 73 -14.12 -10.17 2.33
N ILE A 74 -13.23 -9.25 1.91
CA ILE A 74 -12.91 -9.03 0.49
C ILE A 74 -12.28 -10.29 -0.12
N THR A 75 -11.23 -10.82 0.52
CA THR A 75 -10.52 -12.00 0.01
C THR A 75 -11.36 -13.28 0.13
N GLY A 76 -12.10 -13.43 1.23
CA GLY A 76 -12.99 -14.55 1.49
C GLY A 76 -14.19 -14.58 0.54
N LEU A 77 -14.78 -13.42 0.22
CA LEU A 77 -15.82 -13.32 -0.80
C LEU A 77 -15.28 -13.70 -2.18
N GLY A 78 -14.10 -13.19 -2.56
CA GLY A 78 -13.44 -13.57 -3.81
C GLY A 78 -13.19 -15.07 -3.90
N LEU A 79 -12.65 -15.66 -2.84
CA LEU A 79 -12.40 -17.10 -2.78
C LEU A 79 -13.71 -17.90 -2.83
N TRP A 80 -14.72 -17.49 -2.08
CA TRP A 80 -16.03 -18.14 -2.04
C TRP A 80 -16.73 -18.13 -3.39
N LEU A 81 -16.75 -16.97 -4.09
CA LEU A 81 -17.29 -16.85 -5.44
C LEU A 81 -16.58 -17.80 -6.41
N ALA A 82 -15.24 -17.86 -6.34
CA ALA A 82 -14.46 -18.70 -7.24
C ALA A 82 -14.78 -20.20 -7.05
N PHE A 83 -14.91 -20.64 -5.79
CA PHE A 83 -15.31 -22.02 -5.48
C PHE A 83 -16.78 -22.32 -5.81
N ARG A 84 -17.68 -21.34 -5.65
CA ARG A 84 -19.12 -21.51 -5.88
C ARG A 84 -19.45 -21.66 -7.36
N PHE A 85 -18.71 -20.96 -8.22
CA PHE A 85 -18.89 -20.97 -9.67
C PHE A 85 -17.89 -21.86 -10.43
N ARG A 86 -17.18 -22.75 -9.71
CA ARG A 86 -16.33 -23.74 -10.35
C ARG A 86 -17.18 -24.69 -11.23
N PRO A 87 -16.73 -25.03 -12.45
CA PRO A 87 -17.43 -26.02 -13.27
C PRO A 87 -17.36 -27.39 -12.57
N VAL A 88 -18.50 -27.89 -12.10
CA VAL A 88 -18.62 -29.18 -11.38
C VAL A 88 -18.49 -30.39 -12.33
N TYR A 89 -18.65 -30.19 -13.64
CA TYR A 89 -18.68 -31.24 -14.65
C TYR A 89 -17.49 -31.16 -15.61
N LEU A 90 -16.32 -31.62 -15.14
CA LEU A 90 -15.27 -32.16 -16.01
C LEU A 90 -14.76 -33.45 -15.37
N LYS A 91 -15.63 -34.47 -15.31
CA LYS A 91 -15.26 -35.85 -14.95
C LYS A 91 -14.31 -36.51 -15.98
N PHE A 92 -13.90 -35.78 -17.02
CA PHE A 92 -13.05 -36.26 -18.11
C PHE A 92 -12.00 -35.21 -18.54
N ALA A 93 -11.43 -34.45 -17.59
CA ALA A 93 -10.25 -33.66 -17.89
C ALA A 93 -9.02 -34.55 -17.72
N ASP A 94 -8.38 -34.90 -18.83
CA ASP A 94 -7.05 -35.53 -18.97
C ASP A 94 -6.46 -36.11 -17.69
N GLU A 95 -6.37 -37.44 -17.60
CA GLU A 95 -5.59 -38.21 -16.59
C GLU A 95 -4.09 -37.79 -16.50
N ARG A 96 -3.65 -36.79 -17.26
CA ARG A 96 -2.29 -36.22 -17.31
C ARG A 96 -2.22 -34.76 -16.85
N SER A 97 -3.24 -34.20 -16.20
CA SER A 97 -3.17 -32.80 -15.77
C SER A 97 -2.26 -32.65 -14.54
N ALA A 98 -1.23 -31.80 -14.63
CA ALA A 98 -0.29 -31.50 -13.52
C ALA A 98 -0.98 -30.94 -12.25
N PHE A 99 -2.26 -30.58 -12.34
CA PHE A 99 -3.03 -29.96 -11.27
C PHE A 99 -3.94 -30.93 -10.49
N GLU A 100 -3.97 -32.22 -10.83
CA GLU A 100 -4.82 -33.19 -10.16
C GLU A 100 -4.47 -33.35 -8.67
N GLN A 101 -3.17 -33.45 -8.34
CA GLN A 101 -2.69 -33.51 -6.95
C GLN A 101 -3.07 -32.24 -6.17
N TYR A 102 -2.91 -31.06 -6.78
CA TYR A 102 -3.30 -29.79 -6.15
C TYR A 102 -4.81 -29.72 -5.92
N ARG A 103 -5.63 -30.18 -6.86
CA ARG A 103 -7.10 -30.22 -6.71
C ARG A 103 -7.53 -31.14 -5.58
N GLN A 104 -6.94 -32.34 -5.48
CA GLN A 104 -7.24 -33.29 -4.40
C GLN A 104 -6.88 -32.71 -3.02
N LEU A 105 -5.72 -32.04 -2.88
CA LEU A 105 -5.34 -31.37 -1.63
C LEU A 105 -6.29 -30.23 -1.26
N VAL A 106 -6.66 -29.38 -2.23
CA VAL A 106 -7.59 -28.27 -2.00
C VAL A 106 -8.99 -28.77 -1.65
N ASP A 107 -9.46 -29.85 -2.28
CA ASP A 107 -10.77 -30.44 -1.96
C ASP A 107 -10.78 -31.08 -0.57
N GLN A 108 -9.71 -31.79 -0.17
CA GLN A 108 -9.56 -32.36 1.17
C GLN A 108 -9.52 -31.26 2.26
N LEU A 109 -8.83 -30.16 1.98
CA LEU A 109 -8.68 -29.03 2.90
C LEU A 109 -9.67 -27.90 2.64
N ARG A 110 -10.73 -28.12 1.87
CA ARG A 110 -11.59 -27.04 1.35
C ARG A 110 -12.10 -26.09 2.42
N LYS A 111 -12.62 -26.61 3.54
CA LYS A 111 -13.11 -25.77 4.64
C LYS A 111 -11.98 -24.99 5.31
N ALA A 112 -10.82 -25.63 5.50
CA ALA A 112 -9.64 -25.00 6.07
C ALA A 112 -9.06 -23.91 5.14
N VAL A 113 -9.06 -24.12 3.83
CA VAL A 113 -8.61 -23.12 2.85
C VAL A 113 -9.61 -21.97 2.74
N MET A 114 -10.91 -22.26 2.61
CA MET A 114 -11.95 -21.23 2.43
C MET A 114 -12.09 -20.29 3.64
N ILE A 115 -11.80 -20.77 4.85
CA ILE A 115 -11.94 -19.98 6.09
C ILE A 115 -10.56 -19.55 6.59
N GLY A 116 -9.61 -20.47 6.68
CA GLY A 116 -8.29 -20.23 7.25
C GLY A 116 -7.43 -19.28 6.44
N VAL A 117 -7.43 -19.36 5.10
CA VAL A 117 -6.60 -18.44 4.27
C VAL A 117 -7.10 -16.99 4.39
N PRO A 118 -8.39 -16.67 4.18
CA PRO A 118 -8.88 -15.30 4.37
C PRO A 118 -8.74 -14.77 5.81
N LEU A 119 -8.91 -15.62 6.83
CA LEU A 119 -8.71 -15.22 8.23
C LEU A 119 -7.24 -14.92 8.52
N ALA A 120 -6.32 -15.77 8.04
CA ALA A 120 -4.88 -15.55 8.22
C ALA A 120 -4.43 -14.26 7.51
N LEU A 121 -4.86 -14.06 6.27
CA LEU A 121 -4.57 -12.84 5.52
C LEU A 121 -5.18 -11.60 6.18
N GLY A 122 -6.41 -11.71 6.71
CA GLY A 122 -7.03 -10.64 7.48
C GLY A 122 -6.26 -10.31 8.75
N ALA A 123 -5.88 -11.31 9.54
CA ALA A 123 -5.06 -11.09 10.74
C ALA A 123 -3.72 -10.41 10.40
N LEU A 124 -3.04 -10.83 9.32
CA LEU A 124 -1.81 -10.18 8.85
C LEU A 124 -2.05 -8.74 8.42
N ALA A 125 -3.13 -8.46 7.69
CA ALA A 125 -3.50 -7.10 7.33
C ALA A 125 -3.82 -6.25 8.56
N GLY A 126 -4.52 -6.82 9.54
CA GLY A 126 -4.78 -6.22 10.84
C GLY A 126 -3.50 -5.80 11.56
N LEU A 127 -2.55 -6.74 11.67
CA LEU A 127 -1.25 -6.49 12.30
C LEU A 127 -0.43 -5.43 11.55
N ALA A 128 -0.54 -5.37 10.22
CA ALA A 128 0.16 -4.38 9.41
C ALA A 128 -0.43 -2.96 9.55
N VAL A 129 -1.75 -2.84 9.72
CA VAL A 129 -2.43 -1.53 9.75
C VAL A 129 -2.54 -0.97 11.17
N ALA A 130 -2.66 -1.82 12.21
CA ALA A 130 -2.85 -1.37 13.59
C ALA A 130 -1.82 -0.34 14.10
N PRO A 131 -0.51 -0.44 13.79
CA PRO A 131 0.47 0.57 14.22
C PRO A 131 0.21 1.98 13.66
N ASN A 132 -0.54 2.09 12.56
CA ASN A 132 -0.89 3.35 11.91
C ASN A 132 -2.14 4.03 12.52
N TRP A 133 -2.53 3.67 13.74
CA TRP A 133 -3.66 4.25 14.47
C TRP A 133 -3.60 5.79 14.53
N GLY A 134 -2.40 6.37 14.62
CA GLY A 134 -2.20 7.82 14.67
C GLY A 134 -2.66 8.54 13.40
N ILE A 135 -2.55 7.91 12.23
CA ILE A 135 -3.05 8.47 10.96
C ILE A 135 -4.58 8.52 10.98
N VAL A 136 -5.22 7.45 11.42
CA VAL A 136 -6.69 7.36 11.47
C VAL A 136 -7.28 8.31 12.50
N LEU A 137 -6.70 8.38 13.70
CA LEU A 137 -7.18 9.32 14.73
C LEU A 137 -6.95 10.77 14.32
N SER A 138 -5.82 11.09 13.69
CA SER A 138 -5.56 12.43 13.16
C SER A 138 -6.57 12.83 12.08
N TYR A 139 -6.95 11.90 11.19
CA TYR A 139 -8.00 12.15 10.20
C TYR A 139 -9.38 12.37 10.85
N LEU A 140 -9.74 11.58 11.86
CA LEU A 140 -11.03 11.69 12.55
C LEU A 140 -11.14 12.96 13.40
N ASN A 141 -10.01 13.45 13.93
CA ASN A 141 -9.94 14.65 14.77
C ASN A 141 -9.28 15.83 14.05
N ARG A 142 -9.33 15.85 12.71
CA ARG A 142 -8.67 16.88 11.91
C ARG A 142 -9.25 18.26 12.17
N THR A 143 -8.37 19.27 12.11
CA THR A 143 -8.73 20.69 12.21
C THR A 143 -8.09 21.44 11.04
N THR A 144 -8.71 22.54 10.64
CA THR A 144 -8.20 23.39 9.54
C THR A 144 -7.09 24.29 10.05
N PHE A 145 -6.07 24.52 9.23
CA PHE A 145 -5.03 25.49 9.53
C PHE A 145 -5.45 26.92 9.14
N GLY A 146 -6.35 27.06 8.17
CA GLY A 146 -6.82 28.36 7.66
C GLY A 146 -5.90 28.95 6.58
N ASP A 147 -4.87 28.20 6.20
CA ASP A 147 -3.90 28.55 5.15
C ASP A 147 -3.92 27.48 4.07
N THR A 148 -3.86 27.91 2.82
CA THR A 148 -3.91 27.03 1.65
C THR A 148 -2.58 26.97 0.92
N ASP A 149 -2.30 25.81 0.33
CA ASP A 149 -1.12 25.65 -0.52
C ASP A 149 -1.26 26.46 -1.83
N PRO A 150 -0.16 27.01 -2.38
CA PRO A 150 -0.18 27.86 -3.57
C PRO A 150 -0.34 27.10 -4.89
N GLN A 151 -0.38 25.76 -4.89
CA GLN A 151 -0.40 24.94 -6.08
C GLN A 151 -1.78 24.34 -6.37
N PHE A 152 -2.39 23.68 -5.39
CA PHE A 152 -3.72 23.07 -5.48
C PHE A 152 -4.81 23.87 -4.75
N GLY A 153 -4.44 24.84 -3.90
CA GLY A 153 -5.40 25.66 -3.16
C GLY A 153 -6.12 24.89 -2.05
N LEU A 154 -5.51 23.81 -1.55
CA LEU A 154 -6.03 22.98 -0.48
C LEU A 154 -5.48 23.46 0.86
N ASP A 155 -6.29 23.38 1.92
CA ASP A 155 -5.83 23.69 3.28
C ASP A 155 -4.68 22.75 3.67
N ILE A 156 -3.70 23.26 4.42
CA ILE A 156 -2.57 22.46 4.91
C ILE A 156 -3.05 21.22 5.69
N SER A 157 -4.24 21.27 6.32
CA SER A 157 -4.88 20.14 7.00
C SER A 157 -5.07 18.93 6.09
N PHE A 158 -5.28 19.14 4.79
CA PHE A 158 -5.40 18.06 3.82
C PHE A 158 -4.11 17.24 3.76
N TYR A 159 -2.94 17.89 3.68
CA TYR A 159 -1.65 17.21 3.56
C TYR A 159 -1.21 16.51 4.85
N ILE A 160 -1.54 17.07 6.01
CA ILE A 160 -1.12 16.54 7.30
C ILE A 160 -2.06 15.43 7.80
N PHE A 161 -3.38 15.60 7.63
CA PHE A 161 -4.38 14.71 8.24
C PHE A 161 -5.11 13.81 7.24
N GLU A 162 -5.47 14.32 6.06
CA GLU A 162 -6.34 13.61 5.12
C GLU A 162 -5.58 12.73 4.12
N LEU A 163 -4.54 13.29 3.50
CA LEU A 163 -3.77 12.64 2.47
C LEU A 163 -3.13 11.33 2.96
N PRO A 164 -2.47 11.25 4.14
CA PRO A 164 -1.92 9.99 4.63
C PRO A 164 -3.00 8.93 4.88
N PHE A 165 -4.19 9.34 5.31
CA PHE A 165 -5.33 8.45 5.51
C PHE A 165 -5.85 7.90 4.17
N TYR A 166 -6.05 8.76 3.16
CA TYR A 166 -6.52 8.32 1.84
C TYR A 166 -5.50 7.42 1.14
N ILE A 167 -4.19 7.74 1.22
CA ILE A 167 -3.12 6.88 0.70
C ILE A 167 -3.15 5.51 1.40
N GLY A 168 -3.23 5.49 2.73
CA GLY A 168 -3.33 4.24 3.51
C GLY A 168 -4.55 3.41 3.15
N LEU A 169 -5.72 4.05 2.99
CA LEU A 169 -6.97 3.38 2.63
C LEU A 169 -6.92 2.79 1.21
N VAL A 170 -6.45 3.57 0.23
CA VAL A 170 -6.31 3.10 -1.16
C VAL A 170 -5.27 1.99 -1.25
N GLY A 171 -4.14 2.11 -0.54
CA GLY A 171 -3.13 1.05 -0.45
C GLY A 171 -3.67 -0.25 0.15
N PHE A 172 -4.46 -0.15 1.23
CA PHE A 172 -5.13 -1.29 1.85
C PHE A 172 -6.12 -1.98 0.89
N LEU A 173 -6.97 -1.21 0.20
CA LEU A 173 -7.93 -1.76 -0.77
C LEU A 173 -7.24 -2.36 -1.99
N SER A 174 -6.18 -1.71 -2.49
CA SER A 174 -5.32 -2.22 -3.57
C SER A 174 -4.76 -3.60 -3.21
N ALA A 175 -4.17 -3.75 -2.02
CA ALA A 175 -3.66 -5.03 -1.54
C ALA A 175 -4.77 -6.08 -1.42
N ALA A 176 -5.92 -5.72 -0.85
CA ALA A 176 -7.06 -6.64 -0.69
C ALA A 176 -7.59 -7.15 -2.04
N PHE A 177 -7.79 -6.25 -3.02
CA PHE A 177 -8.27 -6.63 -4.35
C PHE A 177 -7.23 -7.39 -5.17
N LEU A 178 -5.94 -7.04 -5.06
CA LEU A 178 -4.88 -7.79 -5.71
C LEU A 178 -4.81 -9.22 -5.19
N ILE A 179 -4.81 -9.40 -3.87
CA ILE A 179 -4.81 -10.74 -3.26
C ILE A 179 -6.09 -11.50 -3.62
N ALA A 180 -7.27 -10.87 -3.58
CA ALA A 180 -8.51 -11.50 -4.02
C ALA A 180 -8.47 -11.92 -5.50
N LEU A 181 -7.87 -11.10 -6.37
CA LEU A 181 -7.68 -11.39 -7.79
C LEU A 181 -6.76 -12.60 -7.98
N LEU A 182 -5.63 -12.65 -7.27
CA LEU A 182 -4.68 -13.76 -7.32
C LEU A 182 -5.30 -15.07 -6.82
N LEU A 183 -5.99 -15.03 -5.66
CA LEU A 183 -6.69 -16.19 -5.11
C LEU A 183 -7.79 -16.72 -6.05
N ALA A 184 -8.64 -15.83 -6.56
CA ALA A 184 -9.71 -16.21 -7.49
C ALA A 184 -9.14 -16.79 -8.79
N SER A 185 -8.09 -16.18 -9.35
CA SER A 185 -7.42 -16.66 -10.55
C SER A 185 -6.80 -18.04 -10.33
N GLY A 186 -6.13 -18.25 -9.19
CA GLY A 186 -5.56 -19.54 -8.80
C GLY A 186 -6.62 -20.64 -8.74
N VAL A 187 -7.76 -20.39 -8.08
CA VAL A 187 -8.87 -21.34 -8.04
C VAL A 187 -9.41 -21.63 -9.44
N HIS A 188 -9.62 -20.62 -10.27
CA HIS A 188 -10.12 -20.82 -11.64
C HIS A 188 -9.14 -21.61 -12.54
N ILE A 189 -7.83 -21.44 -12.36
CA ILE A 189 -6.81 -22.23 -13.06
C ILE A 189 -6.82 -23.68 -12.55
N ILE A 190 -6.75 -23.90 -11.23
CA ILE A 190 -6.71 -25.24 -10.62
C ILE A 190 -7.96 -26.06 -10.97
N TYR A 191 -9.14 -25.45 -10.99
CA TYR A 191 -10.40 -26.12 -11.34
C TYR A 191 -10.70 -26.14 -12.86
N GLY A 192 -9.75 -25.72 -13.70
CA GLY A 192 -9.86 -25.82 -15.17
C GLY A 192 -10.91 -24.91 -15.79
N SER A 193 -11.26 -23.82 -15.11
CA SER A 193 -12.15 -22.77 -15.62
C SER A 193 -11.46 -21.87 -16.64
N ILE A 194 -10.13 -21.88 -16.66
CA ILE A 194 -9.25 -21.25 -17.65
C ILE A 194 -8.40 -22.38 -18.25
N LYS A 195 -8.54 -22.63 -19.56
CA LYS A 195 -7.72 -23.59 -20.30
C LYS A 195 -6.96 -22.88 -21.40
N PHE A 196 -5.66 -23.11 -21.46
CA PHE A 196 -4.80 -22.63 -22.54
C PHE A 196 -4.61 -23.79 -23.52
N ASN A 197 -5.40 -23.82 -24.61
CA ASN A 197 -5.33 -24.89 -25.61
C ASN A 197 -4.68 -24.32 -26.89
N GLY A 198 -3.35 -24.22 -26.91
CA GLY A 198 -2.61 -23.65 -28.04
C GLY A 198 -2.97 -22.17 -28.29
N ARG A 199 -3.55 -21.85 -29.47
CA ARG A 199 -3.96 -20.48 -29.85
C ARG A 199 -5.30 -20.04 -29.24
N GLU A 200 -6.08 -20.94 -28.68
CA GLU A 200 -7.40 -20.62 -28.11
C GLU A 200 -7.41 -20.76 -26.59
N THR A 201 -7.81 -19.69 -25.90
CA THR A 201 -7.99 -19.68 -24.45
C THR A 201 -9.47 -19.80 -24.14
N LEU A 202 -9.90 -20.94 -23.58
CA LEU A 202 -11.28 -21.15 -23.17
C LEU A 202 -11.42 -20.73 -21.69
N VAL A 203 -12.13 -19.63 -21.47
CA VAL A 203 -12.44 -19.11 -20.13
C VAL A 203 -13.94 -19.23 -19.89
N SER A 204 -14.33 -19.90 -18.81
CA SER A 204 -15.74 -19.99 -18.42
C SER A 204 -16.33 -18.60 -18.16
N ARG A 205 -17.64 -18.42 -18.44
CA ARG A 205 -18.31 -17.13 -18.24
C ARG A 205 -18.19 -16.61 -16.80
N ALA A 206 -18.30 -17.50 -15.81
CA ALA A 206 -18.21 -17.12 -14.40
C ALA A 206 -16.80 -16.68 -14.00
N ALA A 207 -15.76 -17.45 -14.38
CA ALA A 207 -14.37 -17.06 -14.15
C ALA A 207 -14.06 -15.72 -14.83
N ARG A 208 -14.58 -15.53 -16.05
CA ARG A 208 -14.39 -14.29 -16.78
C ARG A 208 -15.00 -13.09 -16.06
N ILE A 209 -16.26 -13.20 -15.62
CA ILE A 209 -16.95 -12.11 -14.94
C ILE A 209 -16.25 -11.77 -13.63
N GLN A 210 -15.93 -12.78 -12.83
CA GLN A 210 -15.29 -12.57 -11.53
C GLN A 210 -13.92 -11.91 -11.67
N ILE A 211 -13.02 -12.47 -12.50
CA ILE A 211 -11.67 -11.92 -12.70
C ILE A 211 -11.75 -10.51 -13.29
N GLY A 212 -12.65 -10.27 -14.25
CA GLY A 212 -12.81 -8.96 -14.86
C GLY A 212 -13.32 -7.89 -13.89
N VAL A 213 -14.29 -8.24 -13.03
CA VAL A 213 -14.81 -7.32 -12.01
C VAL A 213 -13.76 -7.05 -10.92
N THR A 214 -13.05 -8.08 -10.44
CA THR A 214 -12.00 -7.87 -9.44
C THR A 214 -10.82 -7.06 -10.01
N ALA A 215 -10.45 -7.30 -11.28
CA ALA A 215 -9.43 -6.50 -11.97
C ALA A 215 -9.88 -5.05 -12.20
N PHE A 216 -11.15 -4.82 -12.51
CA PHE A 216 -11.74 -3.48 -12.57
C PHE A 216 -11.60 -2.75 -11.22
N LEU A 217 -11.98 -3.39 -10.11
CA LEU A 217 -11.87 -2.78 -8.78
C LEU A 217 -10.41 -2.49 -8.41
N TYR A 218 -9.50 -3.44 -8.68
CA TYR A 218 -8.07 -3.24 -8.46
C TYR A 218 -7.53 -2.05 -9.27
N LEU A 219 -7.79 -1.99 -10.58
CA LEU A 219 -7.31 -0.89 -11.41
C LEU A 219 -7.95 0.45 -11.03
N LEU A 220 -9.22 0.45 -10.62
CA LEU A 220 -9.85 1.67 -10.10
C LEU A 220 -9.12 2.18 -8.84
N THR A 221 -8.70 1.28 -7.95
CA THR A 221 -7.85 1.68 -6.80
C THR A 221 -6.46 2.17 -7.23
N GLN A 222 -5.87 1.63 -8.30
CA GLN A 222 -4.61 2.16 -8.85
C GLN A 222 -4.80 3.57 -9.40
N GLY A 223 -5.88 3.82 -10.13
CA GLY A 223 -6.21 5.16 -10.64
C GLY A 223 -6.41 6.16 -9.51
N ALA A 224 -7.09 5.76 -8.43
CA ALA A 224 -7.23 6.59 -7.23
C ALA A 224 -5.88 6.86 -6.55
N SER A 225 -4.99 5.86 -6.48
CA SER A 225 -3.64 6.02 -5.92
C SER A 225 -2.84 7.06 -6.72
N LEU A 226 -2.79 6.89 -8.05
CA LEU A 226 -2.08 7.81 -8.95
C LEU A 226 -2.62 9.23 -8.87
N TRP A 227 -3.93 9.38 -8.69
CA TRP A 227 -4.55 10.69 -8.48
C TRP A 227 -4.14 11.32 -7.15
N LEU A 228 -4.00 10.53 -6.08
CA LEU A 228 -3.56 11.02 -4.78
C LEU A 228 -2.05 11.35 -4.75
N ASP A 229 -1.23 10.58 -5.48
CA ASP A 229 0.23 10.76 -5.54
C ASP A 229 0.63 12.15 -6.03
N GLN A 230 -0.23 12.81 -6.82
CA GLN A 230 0.03 14.18 -7.28
C GLN A 230 0.12 15.16 -6.11
N TYR A 231 -0.63 14.95 -5.03
CA TYR A 231 -0.63 15.82 -3.86
C TYR A 231 0.59 15.55 -2.98
N SER A 232 1.07 14.32 -2.95
CA SER A 232 2.30 13.93 -2.24
C SER A 232 3.54 14.65 -2.76
N THR A 233 3.51 15.19 -3.99
CA THR A 233 4.60 16.00 -4.54
C THR A 233 4.90 17.24 -3.69
N LEU A 234 3.90 17.82 -3.02
CA LEU A 234 4.09 18.98 -2.15
C LEU A 234 4.71 18.67 -0.79
N THR A 235 4.74 17.39 -0.39
CA THR A 235 5.35 16.94 0.87
C THR A 235 6.58 16.06 0.64
N SER A 236 7.03 15.93 -0.61
CA SER A 236 8.16 15.10 -0.99
C SER A 236 9.48 15.77 -0.62
N SER A 237 10.41 15.01 -0.03
CA SER A 237 11.77 15.45 0.29
C SER A 237 12.83 14.93 -0.71
N ALA A 238 12.40 14.45 -1.88
CA ALA A 238 13.28 13.81 -2.86
C ALA A 238 14.12 14.80 -3.72
N GLY A 239 13.74 16.08 -3.75
CA GLY A 239 14.38 17.12 -4.55
C GLY A 239 15.41 17.95 -3.79
N LEU A 240 15.73 19.12 -4.36
CA LEU A 240 16.65 20.12 -3.76
C LEU A 240 16.11 20.69 -2.44
N PHE A 241 14.80 20.73 -2.30
CA PHE A 241 14.06 21.17 -1.13
C PHE A 241 12.80 20.31 -0.97
N THR A 242 12.12 20.43 0.17
CA THR A 242 10.86 19.72 0.40
C THR A 242 9.72 20.43 -0.31
N GLY A 243 9.01 19.73 -1.20
CA GLY A 243 7.91 20.26 -1.99
C GLY A 243 8.11 20.13 -3.49
N ALA A 244 7.12 20.57 -4.27
CA ALA A 244 7.14 20.41 -5.71
C ALA A 244 8.09 21.41 -6.39
N SER A 245 9.00 20.87 -7.21
CA SER A 245 9.88 21.61 -8.11
C SER A 245 9.19 22.01 -9.41
N TYR A 246 9.89 22.74 -10.29
CA TYR A 246 9.38 23.06 -11.63
C TYR A 246 9.04 21.80 -12.42
N SER A 247 9.91 20.79 -12.39
CA SER A 247 9.67 19.54 -13.12
C SER A 247 8.49 18.76 -12.53
N ASP A 248 8.26 18.82 -11.22
CA ASP A 248 7.09 18.18 -10.62
C ASP A 248 5.79 18.84 -11.10
N VAL A 249 5.73 20.17 -11.07
CA VAL A 249 4.52 20.92 -11.44
C VAL A 249 4.18 20.80 -12.93
N TYR A 250 5.18 20.88 -13.81
CA TYR A 250 4.95 20.88 -15.25
C TYR A 250 5.04 19.49 -15.89
N ALA A 251 5.58 18.49 -15.21
CA ALA A 251 5.73 17.15 -15.76
C ALA A 251 5.14 16.05 -14.87
N ALA A 252 5.55 15.93 -13.61
CA ALA A 252 5.13 14.81 -12.77
C ALA A 252 3.63 14.83 -12.45
N ILE A 253 3.09 15.97 -12.00
CA ILE A 253 1.67 16.14 -11.65
C ILE A 253 0.77 15.88 -12.88
N PRO A 254 0.98 16.51 -14.05
CA PRO A 254 0.22 16.17 -15.25
C PRO A 254 0.38 14.70 -15.67
N GLY A 255 1.59 14.14 -15.54
CA GLY A 255 1.85 12.73 -15.83
C GLY A 255 1.00 11.79 -14.97
N LEU A 256 0.93 12.04 -13.67
CA LEU A 256 0.11 11.29 -12.71
C LEU A 256 -1.39 11.41 -13.03
N GLN A 257 -1.88 12.61 -13.36
CA GLN A 257 -3.28 12.84 -13.76
C GLN A 257 -3.67 12.04 -15.02
N ILE A 258 -2.79 12.08 -16.04
CA ILE A 258 -3.01 11.32 -17.28
C ILE A 258 -2.99 9.81 -16.98
N LEU A 259 -2.05 9.33 -16.18
CA LEU A 259 -1.98 7.92 -15.80
C LEU A 259 -3.20 7.46 -14.99
N ALA A 260 -3.70 8.30 -14.08
CA ALA A 260 -4.92 8.03 -13.34
C ALA A 260 -6.12 7.87 -14.30
N LEU A 261 -6.26 8.76 -15.29
CA LEU A 261 -7.32 8.66 -16.29
C LEU A 261 -7.16 7.41 -17.18
N ILE A 262 -5.94 7.09 -17.62
CA ILE A 262 -5.65 5.85 -18.35
C ILE A 262 -6.05 4.65 -17.51
N SER A 263 -5.74 4.64 -16.22
CA SER A 263 -6.09 3.55 -15.30
C SER A 263 -7.61 3.35 -15.23
N VAL A 264 -8.40 4.42 -15.15
CA VAL A 264 -9.87 4.37 -15.20
C VAL A 264 -10.36 3.77 -16.51
N VAL A 265 -9.78 4.18 -17.65
CA VAL A 265 -10.15 3.62 -18.97
C VAL A 265 -9.83 2.12 -19.02
N VAL A 266 -8.66 1.69 -18.57
CA VAL A 266 -8.28 0.27 -18.52
C VAL A 266 -9.21 -0.51 -17.59
N ALA A 267 -9.55 0.04 -16.43
CA ALA A 267 -10.51 -0.56 -15.51
C ALA A 267 -11.85 -0.80 -16.21
N LEU A 268 -12.40 0.21 -16.88
CA LEU A 268 -13.66 0.10 -17.63
C LEU A 268 -13.57 -0.94 -18.75
N LEU A 269 -12.42 -1.05 -19.44
CA LEU A 269 -12.21 -2.11 -20.43
C LEU A 269 -12.29 -3.51 -19.79
N PHE A 270 -11.71 -3.73 -18.61
CA PHE A 270 -11.86 -5.01 -17.90
C PHE A 270 -13.31 -5.28 -17.54
N LEU A 271 -14.05 -4.28 -17.06
CA LEU A 271 -15.47 -4.42 -16.75
C LEU A 271 -16.28 -4.82 -17.98
N VAL A 272 -16.07 -4.15 -19.12
CA VAL A 272 -16.74 -4.51 -20.39
C VAL A 272 -16.32 -5.90 -20.87
N ALA A 273 -15.03 -6.23 -20.81
CA ALA A 273 -14.52 -7.53 -21.23
C ALA A 273 -15.04 -8.69 -20.36
N ALA A 274 -15.33 -8.42 -19.07
CA ALA A 274 -15.98 -9.36 -18.16
C ALA A 274 -17.31 -9.88 -18.74
N PHE A 275 -18.09 -9.02 -19.38
CA PHE A 275 -19.36 -9.40 -19.99
C PHE A 275 -19.20 -9.85 -21.46
N VAL A 276 -18.39 -9.16 -22.26
CA VAL A 276 -18.28 -9.35 -23.71
C VAL A 276 -17.40 -10.54 -24.10
N GLY A 277 -16.37 -10.90 -23.32
CA GLY A 277 -15.48 -12.01 -23.65
C GLY A 277 -14.19 -11.68 -24.37
N LYS A 278 -13.96 -10.41 -24.73
CA LYS A 278 -12.78 -9.98 -25.51
C LYS A 278 -11.67 -9.45 -24.60
N TRP A 279 -10.83 -10.35 -24.08
CA TRP A 279 -9.75 -10.03 -23.13
C TRP A 279 -8.52 -9.35 -23.72
N ARG A 280 -8.32 -9.47 -25.03
CA ARG A 280 -7.13 -8.92 -25.70
C ARG A 280 -7.01 -7.41 -25.51
N LEU A 281 -8.13 -6.68 -25.58
CA LEU A 281 -8.12 -5.22 -25.45
C LEU A 281 -7.69 -4.75 -24.05
N PRO A 282 -8.32 -5.21 -22.95
CA PRO A 282 -7.87 -4.84 -21.60
C PRO A 282 -6.41 -5.18 -21.35
N VAL A 283 -5.95 -6.38 -21.73
CA VAL A 283 -4.57 -6.82 -21.48
C VAL A 283 -3.55 -5.96 -22.24
N VAL A 284 -3.81 -5.66 -23.51
CA VAL A 284 -2.95 -4.75 -24.29
C VAL A 284 -2.99 -3.34 -23.70
N ALA A 285 -4.16 -2.85 -23.28
CA ALA A 285 -4.30 -1.54 -22.66
C ALA A 285 -3.55 -1.45 -21.32
N THR A 286 -3.55 -2.50 -20.49
CA THR A 286 -2.72 -2.58 -19.29
C THR A 286 -1.23 -2.56 -19.63
N GLY A 287 -0.80 -3.32 -20.64
CA GLY A 287 0.58 -3.29 -21.10
C GLY A 287 1.01 -1.88 -21.54
N LEU A 288 0.15 -1.19 -22.30
CA LEU A 288 0.39 0.18 -22.71
C LEU A 288 0.38 1.15 -21.53
N MET A 289 -0.49 0.96 -20.53
CA MET A 289 -0.51 1.74 -19.30
C MET A 289 0.80 1.60 -18.53
N VAL A 290 1.34 0.38 -18.39
CA VAL A 290 2.63 0.14 -17.72
C VAL A 290 3.78 0.82 -18.47
N VAL A 291 3.81 0.75 -19.80
CA VAL A 291 4.81 1.48 -20.59
C VAL A 291 4.64 3.00 -20.41
N SER A 292 3.40 3.48 -20.44
CA SER A 292 3.08 4.90 -20.25
C SER A 292 3.48 5.38 -18.86
N SER A 293 3.37 4.55 -17.82
CA SER A 293 3.75 4.94 -16.46
C SER A 293 5.25 5.14 -16.30
N LEU A 294 6.07 4.34 -16.99
CA LEU A 294 7.52 4.54 -17.02
C LEU A 294 7.89 5.86 -17.70
N ILE A 295 7.18 6.20 -18.78
CA ILE A 295 7.42 7.43 -19.54
C ILE A 295 6.94 8.64 -18.75
N LEU A 296 5.66 8.69 -18.39
CA LEU A 296 5.03 9.84 -17.76
C LEU A 296 5.46 10.04 -16.30
N GLY A 297 5.70 8.96 -15.57
CA GLY A 297 6.07 9.03 -14.14
C GLY A 297 7.57 9.17 -13.88
N GLY A 298 8.43 8.84 -14.84
CA GLY A 298 9.89 8.84 -14.66
C GLY A 298 10.64 9.57 -15.75
N LEU A 299 10.56 9.08 -16.99
CA LEU A 299 11.36 9.59 -18.10
C LEU A 299 11.05 11.06 -18.43
N PHE A 300 9.77 11.45 -18.40
CA PHE A 300 9.33 12.78 -18.75
C PHE A 300 9.72 13.85 -17.71
N PRO A 301 9.46 13.68 -16.40
CA PRO A 301 9.99 14.58 -15.37
C PRO A 301 11.51 14.68 -15.39
N TRP A 302 12.21 13.55 -15.55
CA TRP A 302 13.66 13.53 -15.66
C TRP A 302 14.17 14.33 -16.87
N ALA A 303 13.52 14.22 -18.03
CA ALA A 303 13.88 14.97 -19.23
C ALA A 303 13.63 16.47 -19.05
N VAL A 304 12.51 16.87 -18.45
CA VAL A 304 12.23 18.27 -18.13
C VAL A 304 13.27 18.83 -17.16
N GLN A 305 13.59 18.08 -16.10
CA GLN A 305 14.63 18.47 -15.15
C GLN A 305 15.99 18.65 -15.85
N THR A 306 16.40 17.66 -16.64
CA THR A 306 17.75 17.63 -17.24
C THR A 306 17.93 18.66 -18.34
N PHE A 307 16.96 18.81 -19.23
CA PHE A 307 17.11 19.62 -20.44
C PHE A 307 16.49 21.01 -20.33
N GLN A 308 15.55 21.26 -19.42
CA GLN A 308 14.94 22.58 -19.24
C GLN A 308 15.35 23.23 -17.92
N VAL A 309 15.28 22.51 -16.80
CA VAL A 309 15.51 23.08 -15.47
C VAL A 309 16.99 23.32 -15.20
N ILE A 310 17.84 22.28 -15.25
CA ILE A 310 19.27 22.39 -14.92
C ILE A 310 19.98 23.54 -15.70
N PRO A 311 19.74 23.74 -17.01
CA PRO A 311 20.38 24.84 -17.74
C PRO A 311 19.98 26.25 -17.26
N ASN A 312 18.80 26.41 -16.66
CA ASN A 312 18.27 27.71 -16.23
C ASN A 312 17.56 27.64 -14.87
N GLU A 313 18.18 26.93 -13.93
CA GLU A 313 17.58 26.54 -12.65
C GLU A 313 17.18 27.74 -11.81
N ARG A 314 18.06 28.76 -11.74
CA ARG A 314 17.81 29.99 -10.98
C ARG A 314 16.51 30.69 -11.39
N VAL A 315 16.14 30.65 -12.66
CA VAL A 315 14.92 31.32 -13.14
C VAL A 315 13.72 30.41 -12.93
N LEU A 316 13.79 29.15 -13.34
CA LEU A 316 12.65 28.23 -13.32
C LEU A 316 12.27 27.75 -11.92
N GLU A 317 13.24 27.55 -11.03
CA GLU A 317 12.99 27.11 -9.65
C GLU A 317 12.74 28.25 -8.67
N SER A 318 13.02 29.51 -9.04
CA SER A 318 12.89 30.68 -8.15
C SER A 318 11.55 30.76 -7.42
N THR A 319 10.46 30.52 -8.14
CA THR A 319 9.09 30.58 -7.58
C THR A 319 8.85 29.46 -6.58
N TYR A 320 9.33 28.25 -6.85
CA TYR A 320 9.11 27.09 -5.97
C TYR A 320 9.99 27.14 -4.73
N ILE A 321 11.23 27.62 -4.89
CA ILE A 321 12.12 27.94 -3.76
C ILE A 321 11.48 28.99 -2.87
N GLN A 322 10.95 30.08 -3.44
CA GLN A 322 10.29 31.13 -2.65
C GLN A 322 9.08 30.58 -1.89
N ARG A 323 8.24 29.75 -2.53
CA ARG A 323 7.11 29.08 -1.86
C ARG A 323 7.57 28.24 -0.67
N ASN A 324 8.67 27.49 -0.82
CA ASN A 324 9.24 26.69 0.27
C ASN A 324 9.79 27.58 1.41
N LEU A 325 10.51 28.65 1.07
CA LEU A 325 11.03 29.61 2.06
C LEU A 325 9.89 30.27 2.84
N ASP A 326 8.85 30.74 2.16
CA ASP A 326 7.69 31.38 2.79
C ASP A 326 6.96 30.41 3.71
N ALA A 327 6.70 29.18 3.24
CA ALA A 327 6.04 28.14 4.03
C ALA A 327 6.88 27.73 5.25
N THR A 328 8.19 27.55 5.09
CA THR A 328 9.10 27.18 6.18
C THR A 328 9.23 28.32 7.19
N SER A 329 9.41 29.55 6.72
CA SER A 329 9.53 30.73 7.57
C SER A 329 8.28 30.92 8.43
N LYS A 330 7.10 30.75 7.83
CA LYS A 330 5.81 30.80 8.53
C LYS A 330 5.61 29.64 9.50
N ALA A 331 5.97 28.42 9.11
CA ALA A 331 5.84 27.24 9.97
C ALA A 331 6.70 27.31 11.23
N PHE A 332 7.92 27.86 11.12
CA PHE A 332 8.81 28.07 12.26
C PHE A 332 8.58 29.41 12.99
N GLY A 333 7.71 30.28 12.48
CA GLY A 333 7.43 31.60 13.05
C GLY A 333 8.65 32.54 13.02
N ILE A 334 9.53 32.38 12.03
CA ILE A 334 10.75 33.20 11.86
C ILE A 334 10.59 34.31 10.84
N ASP A 335 9.41 34.42 10.22
CA ASP A 335 9.02 35.51 9.32
C ASP A 335 8.88 36.86 10.05
N THR A 336 8.61 36.84 11.36
CA THR A 336 8.44 38.03 12.20
C THR A 336 9.67 38.41 13.03
N VAL A 337 10.77 37.66 12.93
CA VAL A 337 11.96 37.86 13.77
C VAL A 337 12.83 38.97 13.19
N GLU A 338 13.30 39.87 14.06
CA GLU A 338 14.24 40.94 13.69
C GLU A 338 15.61 40.32 13.34
N ARG A 339 16.02 40.45 12.08
CA ARG A 339 17.33 39.98 11.63
C ARG A 339 18.39 41.01 12.00
N VAL A 340 19.30 40.63 12.88
CA VAL A 340 20.50 41.43 13.18
C VAL A 340 21.65 40.87 12.35
N GLU A 341 22.08 41.63 11.34
CA GLU A 341 23.27 41.27 10.57
C GLU A 341 24.53 41.46 11.43
N TYR A 342 25.15 40.35 11.82
CA TYR A 342 26.45 40.38 12.46
C TYR A 342 27.55 40.39 11.39
N ASN A 343 28.24 41.52 11.24
CA ASN A 343 29.44 41.59 10.43
C ASN A 343 30.58 40.88 11.16
N ALA A 344 30.81 39.62 10.82
CA ALA A 344 31.94 38.88 11.35
C ALA A 344 33.24 39.57 10.93
N VAL A 345 34.02 40.02 11.91
CA VAL A 345 35.38 40.51 11.67
C VAL A 345 36.25 39.30 11.31
N VAL A 346 36.58 39.16 10.03
CA VAL A 346 37.39 38.04 9.50
C VAL A 346 38.89 38.30 9.58
N ASP A 347 39.29 39.55 9.85
CA ASP A 347 40.68 39.93 10.09
C ASP A 347 40.99 39.86 11.59
N ALA A 348 41.75 38.84 12.00
CA ALA A 348 42.20 38.72 13.38
C ALA A 348 43.30 39.74 13.70
N GLU A 349 43.11 40.53 14.77
CA GLU A 349 44.20 41.39 15.27
C GLU A 349 45.35 40.53 15.84
N PRO A 350 46.62 40.93 15.67
CA PRO A 350 47.76 40.23 16.27
C PRO A 350 47.59 40.09 17.80
N GLY A 351 47.41 38.85 18.27
CA GLY A 351 47.19 38.54 19.69
C GLY A 351 45.74 38.29 20.11
N ALA A 352 44.76 38.42 19.20
CA ALA A 352 43.33 38.23 19.50
C ALA A 352 42.95 36.80 19.98
N LEU A 353 43.79 35.79 19.69
CA LEU A 353 43.57 34.39 20.10
C LEU A 353 44.42 33.99 21.32
N ARG A 354 45.10 34.94 21.96
CA ARG A 354 46.05 34.64 23.05
C ARG A 354 45.34 34.23 24.34
N GLU A 355 44.13 34.75 24.60
CA GLU A 355 43.29 34.34 25.73
C GLU A 355 42.66 32.96 25.53
N ASP A 356 42.24 32.61 24.29
CA ASP A 356 41.69 31.28 23.97
C ASP A 356 42.72 30.15 24.11
N ALA A 357 44.02 30.47 24.11
CA ALA A 357 45.11 29.52 24.27
C ALA A 357 45.50 29.24 25.73
N GLU A 358 44.98 30.01 26.70
CA GLU A 358 45.28 29.85 28.14
C GLU A 358 44.20 29.05 28.92
N THR A 359 43.12 28.63 28.25
CA THR A 359 42.12 27.64 28.73
C THR A 359 42.24 26.33 27.99
#